data_AF-A0A0J7XRF5-F1
#
_entry.id   AF-A0A0J7XRF5-F1
#
_cell.length_a   1.000
_cell.length_b   1.000
_cell.length_c   1.000
_cell.angle_alpha   90.00
_cell.angle_beta   90.00
_cell.angle_gamma   90.00
#
_symmetry.space_group_name_H-M   'P 1'
#
loop_
_entity.id
_entity.type
_entity.pdbx_description
1 polymer ?
#
loop_
_entity_poly.entity_id
_entity_poly.type
_entity_poly.pdbx_seq_one_letter_code
_entity_poly.pdbx_strand_id
1 'polypeptide(L)'
;MQDLVIERMRGAAAAIFSLIMMLTAAGLGPYWTGKISTITGSLATGIYALMVCIPIAFVLLLLAAARLRHETPERRRAMAASVGERF
;
A
#
# COMPACT_ATOMS: atom_id res chain seq x y z
N MET A 1 7.52 6.54 -6.61
CA MET A 1 7.96 5.36 -5.81
C MET A 1 9.47 5.16 -5.87
N GLN A 2 10.08 5.33 -7.03
CA GLN A 2 11.52 5.16 -7.22
C GLN A 2 12.37 6.21 -6.48
N ASP A 3 11.86 7.42 -6.27
CA ASP A 3 12.52 8.46 -5.45
C ASP A 3 12.51 8.20 -3.93
N LEU A 4 11.88 7.10 -3.48
CA LEU A 4 11.90 6.72 -2.06
C LEU A 4 13.03 5.76 -1.72
N VAL A 5 13.72 5.19 -2.71
CA VAL A 5 14.69 4.10 -2.55
C VAL A 5 16.04 4.51 -3.15
N ILE A 6 17.13 4.08 -2.52
CA ILE A 6 18.51 4.36 -2.95
C ILE A 6 18.73 3.78 -4.36
N GLU A 7 19.46 4.49 -5.23
CA GLU A 7 19.56 4.20 -6.69
C GLU A 7 19.91 2.74 -7.00
N ARG A 8 20.80 2.14 -6.21
CA ARG A 8 21.22 0.72 -6.35
C ARG A 8 20.11 -0.29 -6.01
N MET A 9 19.13 0.06 -5.18
CA MET A 9 18.05 -0.83 -4.72
C MET A 9 16.73 -0.64 -5.50
N ARG A 10 16.69 0.29 -6.45
CA ARG A 10 15.48 0.63 -7.21
C ARG A 10 14.86 -0.57 -7.95
N GLY A 11 15.70 -1.44 -8.50
CA GLY A 11 15.25 -2.66 -9.21
C GLY A 11 14.55 -3.66 -8.30
N ALA A 12 15.18 -4.02 -7.18
CA ALA A 12 14.61 -4.97 -6.22
C ALA A 12 13.35 -4.43 -5.54
N ALA A 13 13.34 -3.14 -5.18
CA ALA A 13 12.18 -2.51 -4.57
C ALA A 13 10.98 -2.44 -5.52
N ALA A 14 11.21 -2.13 -6.80
CA ALA A 14 10.14 -2.14 -7.81
C ALA A 14 9.59 -3.55 -8.02
N ALA A 15 10.45 -4.57 -8.06
CA ALA A 15 10.03 -5.97 -8.23
C ALA A 15 9.18 -6.45 -7.06
N ILE A 16 9.63 -6.23 -5.82
CA ILE A 16 8.89 -6.62 -4.61
C ILE A 16 7.58 -5.85 -4.51
N PHE A 17 7.58 -4.55 -4.80
CA PHE A 17 6.35 -3.76 -4.80
C PHE A 17 5.32 -4.29 -5.79
N SER A 18 5.73 -4.54 -7.03
CA SER A 18 4.83 -5.11 -8.05
C SER A 18 4.31 -6.48 -7.64
N LEU A 19 5.17 -7.32 -7.07
CA LEU A 19 4.79 -8.64 -6.55
C LEU A 19 3.73 -8.50 -5.44
N ILE A 20 3.99 -7.67 -4.44
CA ILE A 20 3.05 -7.43 -3.33
C ILE A 20 1.72 -6.89 -3.87
N MET A 21 1.78 -5.93 -4.80
CA MET A 21 0.57 -5.32 -5.36
C MET A 21 -0.27 -6.34 -6.13
N MET A 22 0.36 -7.21 -6.93
CA MET A 22 -0.35 -8.30 -7.62
C MET A 22 -0.93 -9.32 -6.65
N LEU A 23 -0.16 -9.80 -5.66
CA LEU A 23 -0.66 -10.76 -4.68
C LEU A 23 -1.83 -10.19 -3.87
N THR A 24 -1.71 -8.93 -3.46
CA THR A 24 -2.76 -8.24 -2.69
C THR A 24 -4.01 -8.06 -3.56
N ALA A 25 -3.86 -7.57 -4.80
CA ALA A 25 -4.99 -7.35 -5.70
C ALA A 25 -5.71 -8.66 -6.05
N ALA A 26 -4.95 -9.71 -6.39
CA ALA A 26 -5.51 -11.00 -6.78
C ALA A 26 -6.10 -11.78 -5.60
N GLY A 27 -5.50 -11.68 -4.41
CA GLY A 27 -5.89 -12.48 -3.25
C GLY A 27 -6.97 -11.86 -2.38
N LEU A 28 -6.86 -10.56 -2.05
CA LEU A 28 -7.75 -9.95 -1.07
C LEU A 28 -9.19 -9.88 -1.59
N GLY A 29 -9.40 -9.45 -2.83
CA GLY A 29 -10.76 -9.23 -3.37
C GLY A 29 -11.65 -10.48 -3.32
N PRO A 30 -11.22 -11.61 -3.92
CA PRO A 30 -11.98 -12.86 -3.88
C PRO A 30 -12.11 -13.44 -2.47
N TYR A 31 -11.05 -13.36 -1.66
CA TYR A 31 -11.08 -13.85 -0.28
C TYR A 31 -12.11 -13.11 0.58
N TRP A 32 -12.12 -11.78 0.50
CA TRP A 32 -13.09 -10.94 1.22
C TRP A 32 -14.53 -11.22 0.78
N THR A 33 -14.75 -11.31 -0.53
CA THR A 33 -16.07 -11.63 -1.10
C THR A 33 -16.55 -13.00 -0.64
N GLY A 34 -15.67 -14.01 -0.70
CA GLY A 34 -15.97 -15.38 -0.27
C GLY A 34 -16.30 -15.46 1.21
N LYS A 35 -15.48 -14.89 2.10
CA LYS A 35 -15.71 -14.94 3.55
C LYS A 35 -17.03 -14.27 3.94
N ILE A 36 -17.34 -13.11 3.36
CA ILE A 36 -18.56 -12.37 3.67
C ILE A 36 -19.79 -13.08 3.09
N SER A 37 -19.67 -13.70 1.91
CA SER A 37 -20.72 -14.54 1.34
C SER A 37 -21.02 -15.76 2.24
N THR A 38 -20.01 -16.40 2.82
CA THR A 38 -20.21 -17.54 3.73
C THR A 38 -20.90 -17.14 5.03
N ILE A 39 -20.53 -15.99 5.59
CA ILE A 39 -21.13 -15.49 6.85
C ILE A 39 -22.56 -15.00 6.63
N THR A 40 -22.84 -14.39 5.48
CA THR A 40 -24.14 -13.74 5.22
C THR A 40 -25.12 -14.64 4.45
N GLY A 41 -24.65 -15.77 3.90
CA GLY A 41 -25.47 -16.71 3.10
C GLY A 41 -25.86 -16.20 1.71
N SER A 42 -25.37 -15.03 1.28
CA SER A 42 -25.72 -14.40 0.01
C SER A 42 -24.50 -13.78 -0.68
N LEU A 43 -24.26 -14.20 -1.93
CA LEU A 43 -23.16 -13.72 -2.76
C LEU A 43 -23.29 -12.24 -3.10
N ALA A 44 -24.51 -11.74 -3.30
CA ALA A 44 -24.76 -10.32 -3.56
C ALA A 44 -24.25 -9.46 -2.40
N THR A 45 -24.47 -9.90 -1.15
CA THR A 45 -23.99 -9.18 0.03
C THR A 45 -22.46 -9.23 0.13
N GLY A 46 -21.84 -10.33 -0.27
CA GLY A 46 -20.38 -10.43 -0.39
C GLY A 46 -19.80 -9.43 -1.40
N ILE A 47 -20.47 -9.22 -2.53
CA ILE A 47 -20.07 -8.23 -3.54
C ILE A 47 -20.29 -6.80 -3.02
N TYR A 48 -21.43 -6.52 -2.40
CA TYR A 48 -21.69 -5.19 -1.83
C TYR A 48 -20.73 -4.82 -0.70
N ALA A 49 -20.19 -5.79 0.04
CA ALA A 49 -19.20 -5.51 1.06
C ALA A 49 -17.88 -4.96 0.50
N LEU A 50 -17.57 -5.21 -0.77
CA LEU A 50 -16.44 -4.54 -1.44
C LEU A 50 -16.64 -3.02 -1.53
N MET A 51 -17.88 -2.53 -1.60
CA MET A 51 -18.16 -1.09 -1.55
C MET A 51 -17.77 -0.48 -0.21
N VAL A 52 -17.79 -1.24 0.89
CA VAL A 52 -17.32 -0.78 2.21
C VAL A 52 -15.80 -0.70 2.27
N CYS A 53 -15.07 -1.46 1.45
CA CYS A 53 -13.61 -1.31 1.34
C CYS A 53 -13.20 0.05 0.74
N ILE A 54 -14.04 0.68 -0.09
CA ILE A 54 -13.76 1.99 -0.70
C ILE A 54 -13.56 3.10 0.35
N PRO A 55 -14.51 3.37 1.27
CA PRO A 55 -14.31 4.39 2.30
C PRO A 55 -13.15 4.05 3.23
N ILE A 56 -12.90 2.78 3.54
CA ILE A 56 -11.74 2.36 4.35
C ILE A 56 -10.42 2.72 3.64
N ALA A 57 -10.30 2.37 2.35
CA ALA A 57 -9.13 2.71 1.55
C ALA A 57 -8.94 4.24 1.44
N PHE A 58 -10.04 4.99 1.30
CA PHE A 58 -10.01 6.44 1.25
C PHE A 58 -9.49 7.06 2.56
N VAL A 59 -9.97 6.59 3.71
CA VAL A 59 -9.49 7.04 5.03
C VAL A 59 -8.01 6.72 5.22
N LEU A 60 -7.58 5.52 4.85
CA LEU A 60 -6.17 5.14 4.94
C LEU A 60 -5.27 6.02 4.04
N LEU A 61 -5.76 6.36 2.85
CA LEU A 61 -5.05 7.23 1.92
C LEU A 61 -4.97 8.67 2.45
N LEU A 62 -6.03 9.18 3.07
CA LEU A 62 -6.02 10.47 3.76
C LEU A 62 -5.03 10.50 4.94
N LEU A 63 -5.00 9.43 5.75
CA LEU A 63 -4.03 9.30 6.85
C LEU A 63 -2.60 9.23 6.34
N ALA A 64 -2.35 8.48 5.26
CA ALA A 64 -1.05 8.41 4.63
C ALA A 64 -0.62 9.78 4.06
N ALA A 65 -1.54 10.48 3.39
CA ALA A 65 -1.29 11.83 2.87
C ALA A 65 -1.01 12.82 4.01
N ALA A 66 -1.75 12.75 5.12
CA ALA A 66 -1.52 13.58 6.30
C ALA A 66 -0.14 13.30 6.92
N ARG A 67 0.28 12.03 7.02
CA ARG A 67 1.63 11.66 7.49
C ARG A 67 2.74 12.13 6.56
N LEU A 68 2.57 11.99 5.24
CA LEU A 68 3.55 12.46 4.27
C LEU A 68 3.78 13.97 4.35
N ARG A 69 2.75 14.76 4.66
CA ARG A 69 2.90 16.22 4.87
C ARG A 69 3.78 16.57 6.07
N HIS A 70 3.87 15.69 7.06
CA HIS A 70 4.74 15.87 8.22
C HIS A 70 6.17 15.35 8.00
N GLU A 71 6.39 14.54 6.96
CA GLU A 71 7.68 13.93 6.68
C GLU A 71 8.50 14.88 5.81
N THR A 72 9.15 15.85 6.46
CA THR A 72 9.97 16.87 5.80
C THR A 72 11.06 16.21 4.96
N PRO A 73 11.26 16.62 3.69
CA PRO A 73 12.32 16.09 2.83
C PRO A 73 13.72 16.24 3.44
N GLU A 74 13.91 17.19 4.36
CA GLU A 74 15.13 17.37 5.14
C GLU A 74 15.46 16.19 6.07
N ARG A 75 14.45 15.57 6.70
CA ARG A 75 14.64 14.39 7.56
C ARG A 75 15.11 13.19 6.75
N ARG A 76 14.61 13.05 5.52
CA ARG A 76 14.99 12.00 4.58
C ARG A 76 16.41 12.20 4.04
N ARG A 77 16.81 13.45 3.75
CA ARG A 77 18.19 13.80 3.38
C ARG A 77 19.17 13.61 4.53
N ALA A 78 18.80 13.98 5.76
CA ALA A 78 19.62 13.77 6.94
C ALA A 78 19.85 12.27 7.22
N MET A 79 18.82 11.43 7.02
CA MET A 79 18.96 9.98 7.13
C MET A 79 19.85 9.42 6.01
N ALA A 80 19.69 9.89 4.76
CA ALA A 80 20.56 9.48 3.65
C ALA A 80 22.03 9.87 3.87
N ALA A 81 22.29 11.06 4.43
CA ALA A 81 23.64 11.49 4.81
C ALA A 81 24.24 10.64 5.94
N SER A 82 23.42 10.19 6.90
CA SER A 82 23.88 9.34 8.02
C SER A 82 24.25 7.91 7.62
N VAL A 83 23.80 7.45 6.45
CA VAL A 83 24.12 6.12 5.89
C VAL A 83 25.44 6.15 5.08
N GLY A 84 26.03 7.32 4.86
CA GLY A 84 27.42 7.43 4.38
C GLY A 84 27.64 7.20 2.89
N GLU A 85 26.70 7.60 2.02
CA GLU A 85 26.99 7.65 0.57
C GLU A 85 27.57 9.02 0.18
N ARG A 86 28.89 9.04 -0.09
CA ARG A 86 29.53 10.12 -0.84
C ARG A 86 29.05 10.03 -2.30
N PHE A 87 28.61 11.17 -2.83
CA PHE A 87 28.32 11.37 -4.25
C PHE A 87 29.51 10.99 -5.14
#